data_AF-A0A383D5K6-F1
#
_entry.id   AF-A0A383D5K6-F1
#
_cell.length_a   1.000
_cell.length_b   1.000
_cell.length_c   1.000
_cell.angle_alpha   90.00
_cell.angle_beta   90.00
_cell.angle_gamma   90.00
#
_symmetry.space_group_name_H-M   'P 1'
#
loop_
_entity.id
_entity.type
_entity.pdbx_description
1 polymer ?
#
loop_
_entity_poly.entity_id
_entity_poly.type
_entity_poly.pdbx_seq_one_letter_code
_entity_poly.pdbx_strand_id
1 'polypeptide(L)'
;MESSLQIFYIIMGFYGWSQWLKTDGNEKLKVGTWNFPKHLAAISLILLLSLSTGWVLEKYTEAALPLMDALTTWGAIITTYMVAKKILENWIYWFMIDSISIYLFLSR
;
A
#
# COMPACT_ATOMS: atom_id res chain seq x y z
N MET A 1 -12.11 3.68 6.81
CA MET A 1 -10.65 3.46 6.63
C MET A 1 -10.04 4.50 5.71
N GLU A 2 -10.73 4.83 4.60
CA GLU A 2 -10.32 5.83 3.61
C GLU A 2 -9.76 7.16 4.17
N SER A 3 -10.43 7.81 5.13
CA SER A 3 -9.94 9.10 5.67
C SER A 3 -8.57 8.97 6.34
N SER A 4 -8.30 7.87 7.02
CA SER A 4 -7.00 7.59 7.64
C SER A 4 -5.92 7.31 6.58
N LEU A 5 -6.29 6.63 5.50
CA LEU A 5 -5.41 6.36 4.35
C LEU A 5 -4.95 7.66 3.69
N GLN A 6 -5.84 8.64 3.52
CA GLN A 6 -5.50 9.93 2.92
C GLN A 6 -4.49 10.72 3.77
N ILE A 7 -4.65 10.71 5.10
CA ILE A 7 -3.68 11.32 6.01
C ILE A 7 -2.31 10.62 5.87
N PHE A 8 -2.29 9.30 5.76
CA PHE A 8 -1.07 8.54 5.52
C PHE A 8 -0.41 8.94 4.19
N TYR A 9 -1.16 9.10 3.11
CA TYR A 9 -0.62 9.57 1.82
C TYR A 9 0.01 10.95 1.90
N ILE A 10 -0.59 11.88 2.63
CA ILE A 10 -0.01 13.21 2.83
C ILE A 10 1.36 13.10 3.51
N ILE A 11 1.45 12.34 4.60
CA ILE A 11 2.71 12.11 5.33
C ILE A 11 3.75 11.46 4.42
N MET A 12 3.36 10.41 3.70
CA MET A 12 4.24 9.71 2.77
C MET A 12 4.65 10.55 1.56
N GLY A 13 3.81 11.51 1.14
CA GLY A 13 4.13 12.48 0.10
C GLY A 13 5.31 13.35 0.50
N PHE A 14 5.29 13.92 1.72
CA PHE A 14 6.43 14.67 2.26
C PHE A 14 7.68 13.79 2.39
N TYR A 15 7.53 12.56 2.86
CA TYR A 15 8.64 11.61 2.98
C TYR A 15 9.25 11.28 1.62
N GLY A 16 8.44 10.88 0.63
CA GLY A 16 8.87 10.55 -0.72
C GLY A 16 9.54 11.73 -1.40
N TRP A 17 8.97 12.93 -1.27
CA TRP A 17 9.55 14.16 -1.77
C TRP A 17 10.95 14.42 -1.20
N SER A 18 11.11 14.29 0.12
CA SER A 18 12.42 14.42 0.80
C SER A 18 13.42 13.37 0.30
N GLN A 19 13.00 12.12 0.11
CA GLN A 19 13.86 11.05 -0.41
C GLN A 19 14.28 11.31 -1.87
N TRP A 20 13.41 11.92 -2.67
CA TRP A 20 13.66 12.16 -4.09
C TRP A 20 14.53 13.38 -4.35
N LEU A 21 14.44 14.39 -3.47
CA LEU A 21 15.26 15.60 -3.50
C LEU A 21 16.75 15.34 -3.25
N LYS A 22 17.11 14.21 -2.64
CA LYS A 22 18.50 13.77 -2.45
C LYS A 22 19.17 13.56 -3.82
N THR A 23 19.76 14.64 -4.35
CA THR A 23 20.27 14.73 -5.72
C THR A 23 21.79 14.60 -5.79
N ASP A 24 22.52 14.98 -4.75
CA ASP A 24 23.98 15.02 -4.73
C ASP A 24 24.60 13.96 -3.79
N GLY A 25 25.55 13.17 -4.32
CA GLY A 25 26.39 12.21 -3.57
C GLY A 25 25.99 10.72 -3.65
N ASN A 26 26.72 9.88 -2.90
CA ASN A 26 26.50 8.42 -2.75
C ASN A 26 25.09 8.04 -2.23
N GLU A 27 24.27 9.02 -1.82
CA GLU A 27 22.90 8.83 -1.32
C GLU A 27 21.80 9.00 -2.39
N LYS A 28 22.15 9.20 -3.67
CA LYS A 28 21.15 9.35 -4.73
C LYS A 28 20.27 8.10 -4.84
N LEU A 29 18.98 8.26 -4.58
CA LEU A 29 18.00 7.18 -4.70
C LEU A 29 17.76 6.85 -6.18
N LYS A 30 18.32 5.72 -6.63
CA LYS A 30 18.11 5.17 -7.98
C LYS A 30 16.82 4.36 -8.03
N VAL A 31 16.24 4.25 -9.23
CA VAL A 31 15.13 3.32 -9.46
C VAL A 31 15.64 1.91 -9.23
N GLY A 32 14.98 1.18 -8.35
CA GLY A 32 15.35 -0.17 -7.94
C GLY A 32 14.25 -1.17 -8.21
N THR A 33 14.61 -2.44 -8.11
CA THR A 33 13.67 -3.56 -8.20
C THR A 33 13.77 -4.40 -6.92
N TRP A 34 12.69 -5.11 -6.61
CA TRP A 34 12.69 -6.06 -5.50
C TRP A 34 12.90 -7.49 -6.01
N ASN A 35 13.70 -8.25 -5.26
CA ASN A 35 13.84 -9.69 -5.51
C ASN A 35 12.60 -10.42 -5.00
N PHE A 36 12.34 -11.60 -5.56
CA PHE A 36 11.20 -12.45 -5.19
C PHE A 36 10.96 -12.62 -3.67
N PRO A 37 11.99 -12.82 -2.81
CA PRO A 37 11.76 -12.96 -1.37
C PRO A 37 11.18 -11.71 -0.71
N LYS A 38 11.52 -10.50 -1.20
CA LYS A 38 10.96 -9.25 -0.68
C LYS A 38 9.48 -9.12 -1.04
N HIS A 39 9.11 -9.51 -2.25
CA HIS A 39 7.69 -9.57 -2.65
C HIS A 39 6.91 -10.56 -1.80
N LEU A 40 7.45 -11.76 -1.57
CA LEU A 40 6.81 -12.76 -0.74
C LEU A 40 6.60 -12.26 0.70
N ALA A 41 7.62 -11.61 1.28
CA ALA A 41 7.52 -11.00 2.60
C ALA A 41 6.47 -9.88 2.64
N ALA A 42 6.45 -8.99 1.64
CA ALA A 42 5.49 -7.90 1.55
C ALA A 42 4.05 -8.40 1.39
N ILE A 43 3.81 -9.38 0.52
CA ILE A 43 2.49 -9.98 0.31
C ILE A 43 2.03 -10.69 1.58
N SER A 44 2.91 -11.46 2.23
CA SER A 44 2.60 -12.12 3.50
C SER A 44 2.23 -11.11 4.57
N LEU A 45 2.96 -10.00 4.66
CA LEU A 45 2.68 -8.92 5.61
C LEU A 45 1.32 -8.26 5.34
N ILE A 46 1.01 -7.94 4.07
CA ILE A 46 -0.29 -7.40 3.67
C ILE A 46 -1.40 -8.35 4.09
N LEU A 47 -1.29 -9.64 3.75
CA LEU A 47 -2.33 -10.62 4.08
C LEU A 47 -2.54 -10.76 5.59
N LEU A 48 -1.47 -10.84 6.37
CA LEU A 48 -1.55 -10.95 7.83
C LEU A 48 -2.21 -9.71 8.46
N LEU A 49 -1.81 -8.52 8.03
CA LEU A 49 -2.37 -7.27 8.52
C LEU A 49 -3.84 -7.13 8.09
N SER A 50 -4.17 -7.44 6.84
CA SER A 50 -5.54 -7.39 6.34
C SER A 50 -6.46 -8.38 7.02
N LEU A 51 -6.00 -9.61 7.29
CA LEU A 51 -6.78 -10.60 8.05
C LEU A 51 -7.03 -10.12 9.47
N SER A 52 -5.97 -9.67 10.18
CA SER A 52 -6.11 -9.19 11.56
C SER A 52 -7.03 -7.98 11.66
N THR A 53 -6.85 -6.96 10.80
CA THR A 53 -7.74 -5.78 10.82
C THR A 53 -9.13 -6.10 10.31
N GLY A 54 -9.26 -6.97 9.30
CA GLY A 54 -10.54 -7.39 8.74
C GLY A 54 -11.42 -8.09 9.78
N TRP A 55 -10.84 -8.98 10.59
CA TRP A 55 -11.53 -9.63 11.71
C TRP A 55 -11.98 -8.64 12.79
N VAL A 56 -11.15 -7.63 13.09
CA VAL A 56 -11.52 -6.57 14.03
C VAL A 56 -12.67 -5.73 13.45
N LEU A 57 -12.58 -5.32 12.20
CA LEU A 57 -13.62 -4.54 11.52
C LEU A 57 -14.95 -5.30 11.43
N GLU A 58 -14.92 -6.59 11.12
CA GLU A 58 -16.11 -7.45 11.09
C GLU A 58 -16.82 -7.49 12.46
N LYS A 59 -16.05 -7.48 13.55
CA LYS A 59 -16.60 -7.55 14.91
C LYS A 59 -17.09 -6.20 15.46
N TYR A 60 -16.49 -5.09 15.01
CA TYR A 60 -16.71 -3.77 15.60
C TYR A 60 -17.33 -2.75 14.63
N THR A 61 -17.62 -3.11 13.37
CA THR A 61 -18.09 -2.17 12.34
C THR A 61 -19.06 -2.84 11.36
N GLU A 62 -20.08 -2.11 10.89
CA GLU A 62 -21.00 -2.57 9.85
C GLU A 62 -20.40 -2.42 8.43
N ALA A 63 -19.14 -2.80 8.24
CA ALA A 63 -18.51 -2.75 6.93
C ALA A 63 -19.04 -3.89 6.05
N ALA A 64 -19.46 -3.58 4.83
CA ALA A 64 -20.05 -4.56 3.90
C ALA A 64 -19.04 -5.64 3.45
N LEU A 65 -17.78 -5.24 3.20
CA LEU A 65 -16.70 -6.14 2.78
C LEU A 65 -15.39 -5.84 3.55
N PRO A 66 -15.34 -6.09 4.87
CA PRO A 66 -14.26 -5.64 5.75
C PRO A 66 -12.88 -6.16 5.33
N LEU A 67 -12.81 -7.41 4.87
CA LEU A 67 -11.55 -8.04 4.47
C LEU A 67 -10.99 -7.43 3.19
N MET A 68 -11.84 -7.15 2.20
CA MET A 68 -11.40 -6.56 0.93
C MET A 68 -10.98 -5.10 1.12
N ASP A 69 -11.72 -4.34 1.93
CA ASP A 69 -11.37 -2.96 2.31
C ASP A 69 -10.03 -2.92 3.07
N ALA A 70 -9.80 -3.87 3.98
CA ALA A 70 -8.53 -4.00 4.68
C ALA A 70 -7.38 -4.40 3.75
N LEU A 71 -7.64 -5.23 2.74
CA LEU A 71 -6.66 -5.65 1.75
C LEU A 71 -6.20 -4.49 0.87
N THR A 72 -7.13 -3.71 0.34
CA THR A 72 -6.80 -2.53 -0.47
C THR A 72 -6.06 -1.48 0.36
N THR A 73 -6.47 -1.26 1.62
CA THR A 73 -5.79 -0.32 2.54
C THR A 73 -4.34 -0.69 2.79
N TRP A 74 -4.07 -1.91 3.28
CA TRP A 74 -2.69 -2.34 3.60
C TRP A 74 -1.84 -2.51 2.35
N GLY A 75 -2.43 -2.98 1.24
CA GLY A 75 -1.79 -3.01 -0.06
C GLY A 75 -1.33 -1.62 -0.48
N ALA A 76 -2.20 -0.61 -0.36
CA ALA A 76 -1.88 0.75 -0.77
C ALA A 76 -0.84 1.43 0.13
N ILE A 77 -0.84 1.13 1.43
CA ILE A 77 0.21 1.57 2.37
C ILE A 77 1.59 1.08 1.92
N ILE A 78 1.72 -0.23 1.66
CA ILE A 78 2.99 -0.84 1.22
C ILE A 78 3.38 -0.32 -0.17
N THR A 79 2.42 -0.18 -1.07
CA THR A 79 2.68 0.31 -2.44
C THR A 79 3.14 1.77 -2.44
N THR A 80 2.56 2.61 -1.59
CA THR A 80 3.00 4.01 -1.40
C THR A 80 4.42 4.08 -0.86
N TYR A 81 4.79 3.17 0.04
CA TYR A 81 6.17 3.02 0.47
C TYR A 81 7.12 2.63 -0.67
N MET A 82 6.70 1.70 -1.55
CA MET A 82 7.46 1.32 -2.74
C MET A 82 7.68 2.52 -3.68
N VAL A 83 6.66 3.35 -3.90
CA VAL A 83 6.76 4.60 -4.67
C VAL A 83 7.78 5.55 -4.03
N ALA A 84 7.67 5.80 -2.73
CA ALA A 84 8.61 6.66 -2.01
C ALA A 84 10.06 6.18 -2.12
N LYS A 85 10.27 4.86 -2.24
CA LYS A 85 11.59 4.22 -2.45
C LYS A 85 11.98 4.00 -3.92
N LYS A 86 11.22 4.51 -4.89
CA LYS A 86 11.44 4.34 -6.34
C LYS A 86 11.58 2.87 -6.77
N ILE A 87 10.78 1.99 -6.19
CA ILE A 87 10.74 0.57 -6.56
C ILE A 87 9.80 0.40 -7.74
N LEU A 88 10.28 -0.18 -8.85
CA LEU A 88 9.54 -0.26 -10.11
C LEU A 88 8.24 -1.07 -9.98
N GLU A 89 8.25 -2.15 -9.21
CA GLU A 89 7.11 -3.07 -9.11
C GLU A 89 5.88 -2.47 -8.42
N ASN A 90 5.99 -1.26 -7.86
CA ASN A 90 4.85 -0.53 -7.29
C ASN A 90 3.68 -0.42 -8.29
N TRP A 91 3.97 -0.31 -9.60
CA TRP A 91 2.95 -0.23 -10.65
C TRP A 91 2.07 -1.48 -10.73
N ILE A 92 2.67 -2.67 -10.56
CA ILE A 92 1.94 -3.94 -10.59
C ILE A 92 1.01 -4.03 -9.37
N TYR A 93 1.49 -3.57 -8.21
CA TYR A 93 0.69 -3.54 -7.00
C TYR A 93 -0.50 -2.58 -7.13
N TRP A 94 -0.29 -1.38 -7.68
CA TRP A 94 -1.36 -0.43 -7.96
C TRP A 94 -2.42 -1.01 -8.90
N PHE A 95 -1.99 -1.67 -9.99
CA PHE A 95 -2.92 -2.30 -10.92
C PHE A 95 -3.83 -3.34 -10.24
N MET A 96 -3.27 -4.15 -9.33
CA MET A 96 -4.04 -5.13 -8.55
C MET A 96 -4.99 -4.45 -7.56
N ILE A 97 -4.54 -3.43 -6.84
CA ILE A 97 -5.35 -2.68 -5.87
C ILE A 97 -6.51 -1.96 -6.56
N ASP A 98 -6.24 -1.31 -7.69
CA ASP A 98 -7.25 -0.60 -8.47
C ASP A 98 -8.29 -1.56 -9.05
N SER A 99 -7.87 -2.73 -9.53
CA SER A 99 -8.78 -3.77 -10.01
C SER A 99 -9.73 -4.27 -8.91
N ILE A 100 -9.21 -4.49 -7.70
CA ILE A 100 -10.02 -4.87 -6.54
C ILE A 100 -10.95 -3.72 -6.14
N SER A 101 -10.46 -2.48 -6.19
CA SER A 101 -11.25 -1.29 -5.86
C SER A 101 -12.43 -1.13 -6.82
N ILE A 102 -12.23 -1.35 -8.13
CA ILE A 102 -13.31 -1.36 -9.12
C ILE A 102 -14.37 -2.39 -8.75
N TYR A 103 -13.96 -3.62 -8.41
CA TYR A 103 -14.89 -4.67 -7.98
C TYR A 103 -15.68 -4.25 -6.72
N LEU A 104 -15.00 -3.67 -5.72
CA LEU A 104 -15.63 -3.18 -4.50
C LEU A 104 -16.67 -2.10 -4.80
N PHE A 105 -16.33 -1.13 -5.66
CA PHE A 105 -17.25 -0.07 -6.07
C PHE A 105 -18.47 -0.60 -6.85
N LEU A 106 -18.31 -1.65 -7.66
CA LEU A 106 -19.43 -2.29 -8.35
C LEU A 106 -20.32 -3.13 -7.42
N SER A 107 -19.74 -3.67 -6.35
CA SER A 107 -20.45 -4.51 -5.38
C SER A 107 -21.21 -3.73 -4.30
N ARG A 108 -20.95 -2.42 -4.18
CA ARG A 108 -21.62 -1.49 -3.27
C ARG A 108 -22.79 -0.81 -3.96
#